data_AF-A0A920Q5S5-F1
#
_entry.id   AF-A0A920Q5S5-F1
#
_cell.length_a   1.000
_cell.length_b   1.000
_cell.length_c   1.000
_cell.angle_alpha   90.00
_cell.angle_beta   90.00
_cell.angle_gamma   90.00
#
_symmetry.space_group_name_H-M   'P 1'
#
loop_
_entity.id
_entity.type
_entity.pdbx_description
1 polymer ?
#
loop_
_entity_poly.entity_id
_entity_poly.type
_entity_poly.pdbx_seq_one_letter_code
_entity_poly.pdbx_strand_id
1 'polypeptide(L)' 'MRSDEVRNIILVGFMASGKSSFGRALSRRTGWPRIDADDEIVYRAGKPISDIFRDFGEDAFRQIEREVRPISAMRRDAS' A
#
# COMPACT_ATOMS: atom_id res chain seq x y z
N MET A 1 3.58 -20.64 -22.74
CA MET A 1 2.73 -20.58 -21.52
C MET A 1 3.47 -19.69 -20.53
N ARG A 2 3.24 -18.36 -20.57
CA ARG A 2 3.91 -17.43 -19.66
C ARG A 2 3.06 -17.30 -18.41
N SER A 3 3.62 -17.70 -17.28
CA SER A 3 3.04 -17.59 -15.94
C SER A 3 2.44 -16.19 -15.74
N ASP A 4 1.18 -16.13 -15.31
CA ASP A 4 0.51 -14.92 -14.83
C ASP A 4 1.23 -14.39 -13.59
N GLU A 5 2.30 -13.64 -13.82
CA GLU A 5 3.06 -12.97 -12.78
C GLU A 5 2.21 -11.79 -12.27
N VAL A 6 1.77 -11.85 -11.01
CA VAL A 6 1.07 -10.75 -10.36
C VAL A 6 2.04 -9.58 -10.22
N ARG A 7 1.87 -8.55 -11.06
CA ARG A 7 2.71 -7.35 -11.05
C ARG A 7 2.04 -6.24 -10.25
N ASN A 8 2.59 -5.97 -9.08
CA ASN A 8 2.19 -4.81 -8.26
C ASN A 8 2.98 -3.57 -8.70
N ILE A 9 2.33 -2.41 -8.69
CA ILE A 9 2.99 -1.10 -8.87
C ILE A 9 3.11 -0.46 -7.49
N ILE A 10 4.34 -0.26 -7.03
CA ILE A 10 4.63 0.38 -5.74
C ILE A 10 5.09 1.81 -6.03
N LEU A 11 4.40 2.79 -5.45
CA LEU A 11 4.76 4.20 -5.55
C LEU A 11 5.60 4.59 -4.34
N VAL A 12 6.89 4.85 -4.55
CA VAL A 12 7.83 5.29 -3.51
C VAL A 12 8.18 6.77 -3.66
N GLY A 13 8.44 7.46 -2.55
CA GLY A 13 8.83 8.88 -2.53
C GLY A 13 8.35 9.61 -1.28
N PHE A 14 8.74 10.87 -1.11
CA PHE A 14 8.42 11.68 0.08
C PHE A 14 6.93 12.00 0.24
N MET A 15 6.48 12.26 1.48
CA MET A 15 5.15 12.82 1.74
C MET A 15 4.92 14.10 0.90
N ALA A 16 3.70 14.33 0.43
CA ALA A 16 3.33 15.41 -0.50
C ALA A 16 3.92 15.33 -1.94
N SER A 17 4.67 14.29 -2.31
CA SER A 17 5.18 14.11 -3.69
C SER A 17 4.12 13.72 -4.73
N GLY A 18 2.83 13.74 -4.38
CA GLY A 18 1.73 13.46 -5.31
C GLY A 18 1.41 11.98 -5.57
N LYS A 19 2.04 11.03 -4.85
CA LYS A 19 1.83 9.57 -5.03
C LYS A 19 0.36 9.16 -4.93
N SER A 20 -0.38 9.70 -3.96
CA SER A 20 -1.80 9.39 -3.77
C SER A 20 -2.64 9.85 -4.96
N SER A 21 -2.32 11.01 -5.55
CA SER A 21 -2.97 11.53 -6.76
C SER A 21 -2.64 10.69 -7.99
N PHE A 22 -1.38 10.30 -8.16
CA PHE A 22 -0.95 9.43 -9.24
C PHE A 22 -1.60 8.04 -9.14
N GLY A 23 -1.57 7.41 -7.96
CA GLY A 23 -2.19 6.11 -7.71
C GLY A 23 -3.69 6.11 -7.97
N ARG A 24 -4.39 7.21 -7.64
CA ARG A 24 -5.82 7.39 -7.96
C ARG A 24 -6.06 7.50 -9.47
N ALA A 25 -5.21 8.25 -10.19
CA ALA A 25 -5.29 8.34 -11.64
C ALA A 25 -4.99 7.00 -12.33
N LEU A 26 -3.99 6.27 -11.83
CA LEU A 26 -3.61 4.95 -12.33
C LEU A 26 -4.73 3.93 -12.14
N SER A 27 -5.27 3.83 -10.92
CA SER A 27 -6.40 2.94 -10.60
C SER A 27 -7.61 3.18 -11.52
N ARG A 28 -7.99 4.43 -11.75
CA ARG A 28 -9.08 4.77 -12.69
C ARG A 28 -8.80 4.35 -14.14
N ARG A 29 -7.54 4.40 -14.59
CA ARG A 29 -7.16 4.06 -15.96
C ARG A 29 -7.01 2.55 -16.19
N THR A 30 -6.55 1.81 -15.17
CA THR A 30 -6.27 0.36 -15.30
C THR A 30 -7.40 -0.52 -14.78
N GLY A 31 -8.26 0.03 -13.92
CA GLY A 31 -9.24 -0.73 -13.14
C GLY A 31 -8.62 -1.47 -11.95
N TRP A 32 -7.34 -1.24 -11.65
CA TRP A 32 -6.66 -1.94 -10.55
C TRP A 32 -7.05 -1.33 -9.21
N PRO A 33 -7.28 -2.17 -8.18
CA PRO A 33 -7.53 -1.67 -6.83
C PRO A 33 -6.31 -0.90 -6.33
N ARG A 34 -6.57 0.21 -5.64
CA ARG A 34 -5.55 0.99 -4.94
C ARG A 34 -5.62 0.64 -3.46
N ILE A 35 -4.48 0.31 -2.88
CA ILE A 35 -4.30 0.13 -1.44
C ILE A 35 -3.44 1.30 -0.94
N ASP A 36 -3.87 1.96 0.14
CA ASP A 36 -3.05 2.94 0.85
C ASP A 36 -2.26 2.22 1.94
N ALA A 37 -0.95 2.48 2.02
CA ALA A 37 -0.07 1.76 2.94
C ALA A 37 -0.36 2.16 4.39
N ASP A 38 -0.67 3.43 4.64
CA ASP A 38 -0.94 3.95 5.98
C ASP A 38 -2.25 3.34 6.52
N ASP A 39 -3.28 3.23 5.68
CA ASP A 39 -4.56 2.60 6.05
C ASP A 39 -4.35 1.11 6.39
N GLU A 40 -3.52 0.41 5.62
CA GLU A 40 -3.20 -1.00 5.87
C GLU A 40 -2.38 -1.19 7.15
N ILE A 41 -1.47 -0.25 7.46
CA ILE A 41 -0.73 -0.24 8.73
C ILE A 41 -1.71 -0.07 9.90
N VAL A 42 -2.63 0.90 9.84
CA VAL A 42 -3.63 1.12 10.88
C VAL A 42 -4.53 -0.12 11.05
N TYR A 43 -4.97 -0.71 9.94
CA TYR A 43 -5.79 -1.91 9.95
C TYR A 43 -5.09 -3.09 10.63
N ARG A 44 -3.81 -3.35 10.31
CA ARG A 44 -3.05 -4.45 10.90
C ARG A 44 -2.62 -4.19 12.34
N ALA A 45 -2.24 -2.96 12.66
CA ALA A 45 -1.82 -2.59 14.00
C ALA A 45 -3.00 -2.48 14.98
N GLY A 46 -4.23 -2.30 14.46
CA GLY A 46 -5.44 -2.11 15.27
C GLY A 46 -5.45 -0.80 16.05
N LYS A 47 -4.58 0.15 15.71
CA LYS A 47 -4.45 1.46 16.37
C LYS A 47 -3.93 2.53 15.40
N PRO A 48 -4.16 3.83 15.68
CA PRO A 48 -3.65 4.92 14.85
C PRO A 48 -2.12 4.92 14.76
N ILE A 49 -1.56 5.36 13.64
CA ILE A 49 -0.10 5.52 13.47
C ILE A 49 0.50 6.40 14.57
N SER A 50 -0.18 7.49 14.96
CA SER A 50 0.25 8.35 16.08
C SER A 50 0.47 7.57 17.38
N ASP A 51 -0.35 6.55 17.62
CA ASP A 51 -0.27 5.71 18.81
C ASP A 51 0.86 4.68 18.68
N ILE A 52 1.12 4.20 17.47
CA ILE A 52 2.30 3.36 17.18
C ILE A 52 3.58 4.13 17.48
N PHE A 53 3.70 5.37 16.99
CA PHE A 53 4.85 6.22 17.27
C PHE A 53 4.99 6.55 18.75
N ARG A 54 3.88 6.85 19.43
CA ARG A 54 3.88 7.18 20.87
C ARG A 54 4.28 5.98 21.73
N ASP A 55 3.72 4.81 21.45
CA ASP A 55 3.85 3.63 22.30
C ASP A 55 5.13 2.82 21.99
N PHE A 56 5.56 2.80 20.72
CA PHE A 56 6.62 1.91 20.23
C PHE A 56 7.75 2.60 19.44
N GLY A 57 7.60 3.89 19.12
CA GLY A 57 8.60 4.66 18.38
C GLY A 57 8.63 4.37 16.87
N GLU A 58 9.57 5.04 16.18
CA GLU A 58 9.70 4.94 14.72
C GLU A 58 10.13 3.54 14.26
N ASP A 59 11.01 2.86 15.00
CA ASP A 59 11.55 1.56 14.58
C ASP A 59 10.45 0.50 14.43
N ALA A 60 9.52 0.45 15.37
CA ALA A 60 8.36 -0.44 15.30
C ALA A 60 7.45 -0.08 14.12
N PHE A 61 7.22 1.21 13.87
CA PHE A 61 6.49 1.66 12.69
C PHE A 61 7.18 1.20 11.39
N ARG A 62 8.51 1.35 11.28
CA ARG A 62 9.30 0.91 10.12
C ARG A 62 9.27 -0.60 9.94
N GLN A 63 9.20 -1.36 11.02
CA GLN A 63 9.04 -2.81 10.95
C GLN A 63 7.66 -3.18 10.37
N ILE A 64 6.59 -2.59 10.90
CA ILE A 64 5.22 -2.82 10.40
C ILE A 64 5.10 -2.38 8.94
N GLU A 65 5.65 -1.22 8.58
CA GLU A 65 5.69 -0.71 7.21
C GLU A 65 6.34 -1.71 6.24
N ARG A 66 7.42 -2.39 6.66
CA ARG A 66 8.08 -3.44 5.86
C ARG A 66 7.25 -4.72 5.74
N GLU A 67 6.48 -5.05 6.77
CA GLU A 67 5.59 -6.22 6.80
C GLU A 67 4.29 -6.00 6.00
N VAL A 68 3.89 -4.74 5.82
CA VAL A 68 2.89 -4.30 4.84
C VAL A 68 3.48 -4.43 3.43
N ARG A 69 3.70 -5.68 3.00
CA ARG A 69 3.78 -6.01 1.58
C ARG A 69 2.42 -5.63 0.96
N PRO A 70 2.40 -4.88 -0.15
CA PRO A 70 1.15 -4.55 -0.82
C PRO A 70 0.46 -5.85 -1.20
N ILE A 71 -0.69 -6.08 -0.57
CA ILE A 71 -1.52 -7.26 -0.80
C ILE A 71 -1.81 -7.35 -2.30
N SER A 72 -1.58 -8.55 -2.83
CA SER A 72 -1.79 -8.98 -4.22
C SER A 72 -2.99 -8.29 -4.88
N ALA A 73 -2.74 -7.55 -5.96
CA ALA A 73 -3.79 -7.07 -6.83
C ALA A 73 -4.62 -8.27 -7.32
N MET A 74 -5.94 -8.18 -7.13
CA MET A 74 -6.90 -9.15 -7.65
C MET A 74 -6.66 -9.33 -9.16
N ARG A 75 -6.84 -10.59 -9.60
CA ARG A 75 -6.87 -10.95 -11.01
C ARG A 75 -7.79 -9.98 -11.75
N ARG A 76 -7.34 -9.49 -12.91
CA ARG A 76 -8.31 -9.07 -13.92
C ARG A 76 -9.05 -10.33 -14.31
N ASP A 77 -10.29 -10.47 -13.86
CA ASP A 77 -11.22 -11.33 -14.58
C ASP A 77 -11.39 -10.69 -15.95
N ALA A 78 -10.69 -11.27 -16.92
CA ALA A 78 -10.83 -10.92 -18.32
C ALA A 78 -12.28 -11.27 -18.72
N SER A 79 -13.07 -10.25 -19.04
CA SER A 79 -14.23 -10.39 -19.92
C SER A 79 -13.86 -9.85 -21.30
#